data_AF-A0A5P1UZ73-F1
#
_entry.id   AF-A0A5P1UZ73-F1
#
_cell.length_a   1.000
_cell.length_b   1.000
_cell.length_c   1.000
_cell.angle_alpha   90.00
_cell.angle_beta   90.00
_cell.angle_gamma   90.00
#
_symmetry.space_group_name_H-M   'P 1'
#
loop_
_entity.id
_entity.type
_entity.pdbx_description
1 polymer ?
#
loop_
_entity_poly.entity_id
_entity_poly.type
_entity_poly.pdbx_seq_one_letter_code
_entity_poly.pdbx_strand_id
1 'polypeptide(L)' 'MPKDFEGAWICSTTNCGYIYVPSKGDRKGKIPPGTPFEKLPDDWKCPVCGATKKAFRPMDEIGKESS' A
#
# COMPACT_ATOMS: atom_id res chain seq x y z
N MET A 1 -11.43 10.63 8.30
CA MET A 1 -10.87 10.05 7.05
C MET A 1 -11.95 9.23 6.36
N PRO A 2 -12.07 9.28 5.03
CA PRO A 2 -12.95 8.38 4.30
C PRO A 2 -12.53 6.93 4.56
N LYS A 3 -13.49 6.03 4.81
CA LYS A 3 -13.27 4.60 5.11
C LYS A 3 -12.55 3.85 3.98
N ASP A 4 -12.44 4.46 2.82
CA ASP A 4 -11.86 3.89 1.60
C ASP A 4 -10.34 3.63 1.67
N PHE A 5 -9.63 4.23 2.63
CA PHE A 5 -8.18 4.02 2.85
C PHE A 5 -7.86 3.23 4.12
N GLU A 6 -8.86 2.60 4.73
CA GLU A 6 -8.66 1.74 5.90
C GLU A 6 -7.76 0.55 5.53
N GLY A 7 -6.68 0.36 6.30
CA GLY A 7 -5.67 -0.67 6.01
C GLY A 7 -4.86 -0.41 4.73
N ALA A 8 -4.81 0.83 4.23
CA ALA A 8 -3.97 1.20 3.10
C ALA A 8 -2.49 1.38 3.51
N TRP A 9 -1.60 1.12 2.56
CA TRP A 9 -0.15 1.17 2.76
C TRP A 9 0.50 2.09 1.73
N ILE A 10 1.43 2.93 2.15
CA ILE A 10 2.16 3.84 1.26
C ILE A 10 3.62 3.42 1.12
N CYS A 11 4.11 3.45 -0.11
CA CYS A 11 5.51 3.20 -0.41
C CYS A 11 6.34 4.40 0.06
N SER A 12 7.18 4.17 1.07
CA SER A 12 8.05 5.20 1.66
C SER A 12 9.33 5.46 0.86
N THR A 13 9.46 4.87 -0.33
CA THR A 13 10.60 5.12 -1.23
C THR A 13 10.56 6.56 -1.72
N THR A 14 11.69 7.27 -1.59
CA THR A 14 11.85 8.72 -1.88
C THR A 14 11.31 9.17 -3.23
N ASN A 15 11.29 8.30 -4.24
CA ASN A 15 10.85 8.63 -5.59
C ASN A 15 9.60 7.84 -6.04
N CYS A 16 8.75 7.40 -5.10
CA CYS A 16 7.58 6.58 -5.39
C CYS A 16 6.25 7.14 -4.85
N GLY A 17 6.03 7.10 -3.54
CA GLY A 17 4.75 7.52 -2.94
C GLY A 17 3.52 6.71 -3.36
N TYR A 18 3.68 5.49 -3.90
CA TYR A 18 2.54 4.66 -4.32
C TYR A 18 1.70 4.21 -3.12
N ILE A 19 0.38 4.32 -3.24
CA ILE A 19 -0.56 3.93 -2.20
C ILE A 19 -1.29 2.65 -2.63
N TYR A 20 -1.07 1.57 -1.88
CA TYR A 20 -1.82 0.34 -1.97
C TYR A 20 -3.10 0.45 -1.15
N VAL A 21 -4.25 0.28 -1.81
CA VAL A 21 -5.57 0.28 -1.16
C VAL A 21 -6.18 -1.11 -1.27
N PRO A 22 -6.37 -1.83 -0.16
CA PRO A 22 -6.84 -3.22 -0.20
C PRO A 22 -8.21 -3.34 -0.87
N SER A 23 -9.14 -2.41 -0.61
CA SER A 23 -10.46 -2.36 -1.25
C SER A 23 -10.41 -2.24 -2.77
N LYS A 24 -9.35 -1.61 -3.33
CA LYS A 24 -9.13 -1.52 -4.78
C LYS A 24 -8.23 -2.63 -5.32
N GLY A 25 -7.40 -3.22 -4.47
CA GLY A 25 -6.35 -4.15 -4.86
C GLY A 25 -5.27 -3.47 -5.69
N ASP A 26 -4.57 -4.25 -6.50
CA ASP A 26 -3.54 -3.75 -7.41
C ASP A 26 -3.58 -4.49 -8.74
N ARG A 27 -4.22 -3.88 -9.74
CA ARG A 27 -4.35 -4.47 -11.07
C ARG A 27 -3.01 -4.66 -11.79
N LYS A 28 -2.00 -3.82 -11.51
CA LYS A 28 -0.66 -3.99 -12.11
C LYS A 28 0.07 -5.18 -11.50
N GLY A 29 -0.01 -5.35 -10.18
CA GLY A 29 0.52 -6.51 -9.45
C GLY A 29 -0.36 -7.75 -9.51
N LYS A 30 -1.43 -7.75 -10.31
CA LYS A 30 -2.41 -8.85 -10.43
C LYS A 30 -3.07 -9.24 -9.10
N ILE A 31 -3.28 -8.27 -8.23
CA ILE A 31 -3.92 -8.43 -6.93
C ILE A 31 -5.40 -8.00 -7.04
N PRO A 32 -6.36 -8.89 -6.73
CA PRO A 32 -7.77 -8.55 -6.79
C PRO A 32 -8.16 -7.55 -5.68
N PRO A 33 -9.21 -6.75 -5.90
CA PRO A 33 -9.79 -5.91 -4.85
C PRO A 33 -10.27 -6.74 -3.66
N GLY A 34 -10.18 -6.16 -2.48
CA GLY A 34 -10.46 -6.83 -1.20
C GLY A 34 -9.29 -7.63 -0.62
N THR A 35 -8.10 -7.58 -1.24
CA THR A 35 -6.91 -8.23 -0.70
C THR A 35 -6.22 -7.29 0.29
N PRO A 36 -6.01 -7.67 1.57
CA PRO A 36 -5.21 -6.87 2.49
C PRO A 36 -3.71 -6.96 2.15
N PHE A 37 -2.95 -5.92 2.48
CA PHE A 37 -1.50 -5.86 2.20
C PHE A 37 -0.75 -7.03 2.84
N GLU A 38 -1.18 -7.46 4.02
CA GLU A 38 -0.63 -8.62 4.74
C GLU A 38 -0.81 -9.94 4.00
N LYS A 39 -1.82 -10.04 3.12
CA LYS A 39 -2.04 -11.21 2.25
C LYS A 39 -1.34 -11.11 0.90
N LEU A 40 -0.60 -10.05 0.64
CA LEU A 40 0.18 -9.94 -0.59
C LEU A 40 1.31 -11.00 -0.60
N PRO A 41 1.57 -11.63 -1.75
CA PRO A 41 2.66 -12.59 -1.86
C PRO A 41 4.02 -11.92 -1.59
N ASP A 42 5.00 -12.70 -1.13
CA ASP A 42 6.35 -12.17 -0.82
C ASP A 42 7.11 -11.65 -2.03
N ASP A 43 6.78 -12.17 -3.20
CA ASP A 43 7.32 -11.66 -4.47
C ASP A 43 6.62 -10.38 -4.96
N TRP A 44 5.50 -9.99 -4.34
CA TRP A 44 4.85 -8.73 -4.70
C TRP A 44 5.77 -7.55 -4.40
N LYS A 45 5.88 -6.69 -5.41
CA LYS A 45 6.70 -5.48 -5.41
C LYS A 45 5.85 -4.32 -5.88
N CYS A 46 6.22 -3.12 -5.45
CA CYS A 46 5.57 -1.90 -5.85
C CYS A 46 5.50 -1.82 -7.39
N PRO A 47 4.30 -1.68 -7.98
CA PRO A 47 4.15 -1.60 -9.44
C PRO A 47 4.66 -0.29 -10.04
N VAL A 48 5.11 0.64 -9.20
CA VAL A 48 5.67 1.94 -9.59
C VAL A 48 7.20 1.92 -9.53
N CYS A 49 7.79 1.52 -8.40
CA CYS A 49 9.25 1.57 -8.21
C CYS A 49 9.94 0.20 -8.07
N GLY A 50 9.19 -0.91 -8.00
CA GLY A 50 9.76 -2.24 -7.80
C GLY A 50 10.24 -2.54 -6.37
N ALA A 51 10.04 -1.63 -5.41
CA ALA A 51 10.39 -1.87 -4.01
C ALA A 51 9.57 -3.01 -3.40
N THR A 52 10.15 -3.75 -2.47
CA THR A 52 9.47 -4.85 -1.76
C THR A 52 8.48 -4.32 -0.72
N LYS A 53 7.63 -5.21 -0.20
CA LYS A 53 6.67 -4.90 0.88
C LYS A 53 7.30 -4.20 2.10
N LYS A 54 8.60 -4.43 2.36
CA LYS A 54 9.35 -3.82 3.47
C LYS A 54 9.49 -2.30 3.37
N ALA A 55 9.42 -1.74 2.16
CA ALA A 55 9.49 -0.30 1.95
C ALA A 55 8.15 0.41 2.16
N PHE A 56 7.07 -0.35 2.40
CA PHE A 56 5.75 0.21 2.65
C PHE A 56 5.52 0.47 4.13
N ARG A 57 4.77 1.53 4.42
CA ARG A 57 4.32 1.90 5.76
C ARG A 57 2.79 1.93 5.81
N PRO A 58 2.17 1.48 6.91
CA PRO A 58 0.74 1.59 7.09
C PRO A 58 0.34 3.07 7.18
N MET A 59 -0.68 3.47 6.42
CA MET A 59 -1.15 4.86 6.45
C MET A 59 -1.90 5.21 7.75
N ASP A 60 -2.33 4.21 8.53
CA ASP A 60 -2.90 4.42 9.86
C ASP A 60 -1.94 5.18 10.80
N GLU A 61 -0.64 4.92 10.64
CA GLU A 61 0.41 5.56 11.45
C GLU A 61 0.79 6.96 10.94
N ILE A 62 0.67 7.21 9.63
CA ILE A 62 1.04 8.52 9.04
C ILE A 62 -0.05 9.58 9.28
N GLY A 63 -1.32 9.15 9.36
CA GLY A 63 -2.45 10.05 9.60
C GLY A 63 -2.49 10.72 10.98
N LYS A 64 -1.64 10.30 11.93
CA LYS A 64 -1.60 10.87 13.29
C LYS A 64 -0.56 11.95 13.51
N GLU A 65 0.35 12.18 12.56
CA GLU A 65 1.40 13.21 12.65
C GLU A 65 1.05 14.43 11.79
N SER A 66 -0.14 14.97 12.02
CA SER A 66 -0.59 16.27 11.51
C SER A 66 -1.56 16.84 12.52
N SER A 67 -1.05 17.14 13.71
CA SER A 67 -1.70 18.01 14.70
C SER A 67 -0.79 19.19 15.00
#